data_AF-A0A662E5M5-F1
#
_entry.id   AF-A0A662E5M5-F1
#
_cell.length_a   1.000
_cell.length_b   1.000
_cell.length_c   1.000
_cell.angle_alpha   90.00
_cell.angle_beta   90.00
_cell.angle_gamma   90.00
#
_symmetry.space_group_name_H-M   'P 1'
#
loop_
_entity.id
_entity.type
_entity.pdbx_description
1 polymer ?
#
loop_
_entity_poly.entity_id
_entity_poly.type
_entity_poly.pdbx_seq_one_letter_code
_entity_poly.pdbx_strand_id
1 'polypeptide(L)' 'GLGNFVWQAGSTLARTTAVAQFVFESDGRIGACLVPVVIEATGHPVLQPGYEGPCVPDGPG' A
#
# COMPACT_ATOMS: atom_id res chain seq x y z
N GLY A 1 9.74 -10.16 -13.16
CA GLY A 1 8.35 -9.72 -13.37
C GLY A 1 7.66 -9.74 -12.03
N LEU A 2 7.08 -8.63 -11.61
CA LEU A 2 6.31 -8.58 -10.36
C LEU A 2 4.94 -9.20 -10.62
N GLY A 3 4.63 -10.27 -9.88
CA GLY A 3 3.41 -11.05 -10.05
C GLY A 3 2.16 -10.18 -9.90
N ASN A 4 1.22 -10.33 -10.82
CA ASN A 4 -0.11 -9.75 -10.68
C ASN A 4 -0.83 -10.47 -9.54
N PHE A 5 -0.71 -9.94 -8.33
CA PHE A 5 -1.52 -10.37 -7.20
C PHE A 5 -2.96 -9.91 -7.47
N VAL A 6 -3.79 -10.82 -7.97
CA VAL A 6 -5.21 -10.53 -8.18
C VAL A 6 -5.91 -10.59 -6.83
N TRP A 7 -6.06 -9.44 -6.17
CA TRP A 7 -6.90 -9.34 -4.96
C TRP A 7 -8.38 -9.44 -5.32
N GLN A 8 -9.07 -10.41 -4.71
CA GLN A 8 -10.49 -10.67 -4.93
C GLN A 8 -11.36 -9.74 -4.07
N ALA A 9 -12.37 -9.09 -4.68
CA ALA A 9 -13.32 -8.21 -3.99
C ALA A 9 -14.46 -8.99 -3.28
N GLY A 10 -14.16 -10.12 -2.63
CA GLY A 10 -15.18 -11.09 -2.15
C GLY A 10 -16.01 -10.62 -0.94
N SER A 11 -15.36 -10.17 0.14
CA SER A 11 -16.02 -9.73 1.37
C SER A 11 -15.48 -8.37 1.84
N THR A 12 -16.23 -7.63 2.66
CA THR A 12 -15.78 -6.33 3.20
C THR A 12 -14.43 -6.43 3.91
N LEU A 13 -14.20 -7.50 4.69
CA LEU A 13 -12.91 -7.77 5.33
C LEU A 13 -11.80 -8.10 4.32
N ALA A 14 -12.11 -8.85 3.26
CA ALA A 14 -11.14 -9.19 2.22
C ALA A 14 -10.81 -8.02 1.27
N ARG A 15 -11.67 -7.00 1.24
CA ARG A 15 -11.46 -5.77 0.45
C ARG A 15 -10.53 -4.79 1.14
N THR A 16 -10.37 -4.83 2.46
CA THR A 16 -9.43 -3.97 3.19
C THR A 16 -8.06 -4.63 3.23
N THR A 17 -7.04 -3.99 2.67
CA THR A 17 -5.67 -4.51 2.64
C THR A 17 -4.65 -3.37 2.64
N ALA A 18 -3.40 -3.65 2.32
CA ALA A 18 -2.36 -2.64 2.18
C ALA A 18 -1.42 -2.94 1.01
N VAL A 19 -0.87 -1.90 0.40
CA VAL A 19 0.21 -1.97 -0.58
C VAL A 19 1.51 -1.50 0.07
N ALA A 20 2.61 -2.20 -0.18
CA ALA A 20 3.93 -1.75 0.29
C ALA A 20 4.45 -0.63 -0.63
N GLN A 21 4.76 0.53 -0.05
CA GLN A 21 5.52 1.59 -0.69
C GLN A 21 6.99 1.46 -0.28
N PHE A 22 7.89 1.46 -1.26
CA PHE A 22 9.33 1.53 -1.06
C PHE A 22 9.86 2.80 -1.71
N VAL A 23 10.59 3.59 -0.94
CA VAL A 23 11.29 4.80 -1.39
C VAL A 23 12.78 4.55 -1.23
N PHE A 24 13.53 4.67 -2.33
CA PHE A 24 14.98 4.58 -2.33
C PHE A 24 15.53 5.99 -2.28
N GLU A 25 16.14 6.34 -1.16
CA GLU A 25 16.74 7.65 -0.95
C GLU A 25 18.09 7.74 -1.67
N SER A 26 18.48 8.96 -2.02
CA SER A 26 19.76 9.20 -2.72
C SER A 26 21.00 8.85 -1.87
N ASP A 27 20.86 8.74 -0.55
CA ASP A 27 21.91 8.32 0.39
C ASP A 27 22.00 6.78 0.55
N GLY A 28 21.19 6.03 -0.20
CA GLY A 28 21.12 4.57 -0.16
C GLY A 28 20.22 4.01 0.92
N ARG A 29 19.50 4.83 1.69
CA ARG A 29 18.47 4.35 2.62
C ARG A 29 17.22 3.88 1.87
N ILE A 30 16.49 2.96 2.50
CA ILE A 30 15.20 2.48 2.03
C ILE A 30 14.16 2.90 3.06
N GLY A 31 13.25 3.78 2.65
CA GLY A 31 12.01 3.99 3.35
C GLY A 31 10.98 2.96 2.91
N ALA A 32 10.29 2.32 3.86
CA ALA A 32 9.25 1.36 3.55
C ALA A 32 8.04 1.57 4.46
N CYS A 33 6.85 1.52 3.89
CA CYS A 33 5.61 1.62 4.66
C CYS A 33 4.45 0.87 3.98
N LEU A 34 3.48 0.46 4.78
CA LEU A 34 2.24 -0.13 4.30
C LEU A 34 1.19 0.97 4.12
N VAL A 35 0.72 1.14 2.89
CA VAL A 35 -0.33 2.10 2.52
C VAL A 35 -1.68 1.39 2.56
N PRO A 36 -2.63 1.82 3.41
CA PRO A 36 -3.94 1.20 3.48
C PRO A 36 -4.74 1.44 2.19
N VAL A 37 -5.30 0.36 1.64
CA VAL A 37 -6.12 0.39 0.42
C VAL A 37 -7.39 -0.43 0.59
N VAL A 38 -8.39 -0.08 -0.22
CA VAL A 38 -9.61 -0.85 -0.41
C VAL A 38 -9.65 -1.39 -1.84
N ILE A 39 -10.02 -2.65 -2.00
CA ILE A 39 -10.23 -3.28 -3.30
C ILE A 39 -11.67 -3.01 -3.73
N GLU A 40 -11.88 -1.96 -4.53
CA GLU A 40 -13.21 -1.60 -5.05
C GLU A 40 -13.70 -2.61 -6.10
N ALA A 41 -12.79 -3.10 -6.93
CA ALA A 41 -13.01 -4.16 -7.89
C ALA A 41 -11.79 -5.09 -7.93
N THR A 42 -11.97 -6.31 -8.44
CA THR A 42 -10.87 -7.28 -8.55
C THR A 42 -9.66 -6.67 -9.28
N GLY A 43 -8.51 -6.66 -8.61
CA GLY A 43 -7.29 -6.05 -9.15
C GLY A 43 -7.29 -4.52 -9.21
N HIS A 44 -8.25 -3.84 -8.55
CA HIS A 44 -8.37 -2.39 -8.51
C HIS A 44 -8.26 -1.89 -7.06
N PRO A 45 -7.04 -1.76 -6.51
CA PRO A 45 -6.81 -1.13 -5.21
C PRO A 45 -6.93 0.38 -5.32
N VAL A 46 -7.67 0.99 -4.40
CA VAL A 46 -7.75 2.45 -4.19
C VAL A 46 -7.32 2.79 -2.77
N LEU A 47 -6.83 4.00 -2.55
CA LEU A 47 -6.46 4.46 -1.21
C LEU A 47 -7.68 4.43 -0.28
N GLN A 48 -7.46 3.99 0.96
CA GLN A 48 -8.52 4.06 1.97
C GLN A 48 -8.94 5.52 2.19
N PRO A 49 -10.24 5.84 2.27
CA PRO A 49 -10.71 7.19 2.58
C PRO A 49 -10.06 7.73 3.86
N GLY A 50 -9.56 8.96 3.81
CA GLY A 50 -8.84 9.60 4.91
C GLY A 50 -7.33 9.33 4.95
N TYR A 51 -6.78 8.57 3.99
CA TYR A 51 -5.34 8.51 3.80
C TYR A 51 -4.84 9.74 3.02
N GLU A 52 -4.08 10.61 3.69
CA GLU A 52 -3.62 11.88 3.12
C GLU A 52 -2.23 11.80 2.45
N GLY A 53 -1.47 10.73 2.74
CA GLY A 53 -0.15 10.46 2.17
C GLY A 53 0.94 11.50 2.46
N PRO A 54 2.20 11.19 2.05
CA PRO A 54 2.77 9.86 2.03
C PRO A 54 3.03 9.37 3.46
N CYS A 55 3.18 8.05 3.62
CA CYS A 55 3.73 7.53 4.85
C CYS A 55 5.21 7.96 4.94
N VAL A 56 5.51 8.81 5.93
CA VAL A 56 6.88 9.20 6.22
C VAL A 56 7.58 7.93 6.70
N PRO A 57 8.69 7.49 6.07
CA PRO A 57 9.47 6.39 6.60
C PRO A 57 9.83 6.75 8.04
N ASP A 58 9.60 5.85 9.00
CA ASP A 58 9.91 6.10 10.40
C ASP A 58 11.32 6.72 10.49
N GLY A 59 11.36 8.03 10.78
CA GLY A 59 12.56 8.71 11.24
C GLY A 59 12.98 8.10 12.57
N PRO A 60 14.26 8.19 12.96
CA PRO A 60 14.81 7.36 14.02
C PRO A 60 14.00 7.55 15.31
N GLY A 61 13.41 6.46 15.78
CA GLY A 61 12.87 6.35 17.14
C GLY A 61 13.97 6.31 18.20
#